data_AF-A0A3Q2G079-F1
#
_entry.id   AF-A0A3Q2G079-F1
#
_cell.length_a   1.000
_cell.length_b   1.000
_cell.length_c   1.000
_cell.angle_alpha   90.00
_cell.angle_beta   90.00
_cell.angle_gamma   90.00
#
_symmetry.space_group_name_H-M   'P 1'
#
loop_
_entity.id
_entity.type
_entity.pdbx_description
1 polymer ?
#
loop_
_entity_poly.entity_id
_entity_poly.type
_entity_poly.pdbx_seq_one_letter_code
_entity_poly.pdbx_strand_id
1 'polypeptide(L)'
;MPGIEKLPLEETLEDSPQTRSLLGVFEEDTAAISNYCTQLYQAMQRIYDAQNELSAATHLTSRLLKEYDKQRFPLGGDDEVMSSTLQQFSKVIDELSSCHAVLSTQLADAMMFPITQFKERDLKDHDTAINRYSRLSKRKDNDKVRAEVVEDVYTSRKKQHQTMMHYFCALNTLQYKKKTALLEPLLGYMQAQVCANALTLTCFHMYCPLD
;
A
#
# COMPACT_ATOMS: atom_id res chain seq x y z
N MET A 1 23.11 11.78 6.70
CA MET A 1 22.18 11.73 5.54
C MET A 1 22.21 13.09 4.87
N PRO A 2 22.32 13.19 3.54
CA PRO A 2 22.06 14.46 2.85
C PRO A 2 20.66 14.94 3.24
N GLY A 3 20.49 16.27 3.37
CA GLY A 3 19.22 16.88 3.73
C GLY A 3 18.11 16.51 2.74
N ILE A 4 16.86 16.45 3.21
CA ILE A 4 15.71 16.31 2.32
C ILE A 4 15.60 17.60 1.51
N GLU A 5 15.69 17.48 0.19
CA GLU A 5 15.50 18.62 -0.71
C GLU A 5 14.09 19.19 -0.54
N LYS A 6 13.99 20.52 -0.50
CA LYS A 6 12.76 21.23 -0.20
C LYS A 6 12.60 22.41 -1.13
N LEU A 7 11.39 22.58 -1.67
CA LEU A 7 10.99 23.76 -2.40
C LEU A 7 10.85 24.97 -1.45
N PRO A 8 11.51 26.10 -1.75
CA PRO A 8 11.42 27.32 -0.94
C PRO A 8 10.03 27.96 -1.11
N LEU A 9 9.34 28.17 0.00
CA LEU A 9 7.98 28.72 -0.01
C LEU A 9 7.99 30.24 -0.27
N GLU A 10 9.03 30.91 0.23
CA GLU A 10 9.33 32.32 0.08
C GLU A 10 9.45 32.76 -1.40
N GLU A 11 9.93 31.87 -2.28
CA GLU A 11 10.12 32.17 -3.71
C GLU A 11 8.83 32.06 -4.53
N THR A 12 7.75 31.55 -3.96
CA THR A 12 6.48 31.34 -4.70
C THR A 12 5.80 32.64 -5.11
N LEU A 13 6.16 33.79 -4.53
CA LEU A 13 5.65 35.10 -4.94
C LEU A 13 6.43 35.70 -6.12
N GLU A 14 7.73 35.42 -6.18
CA GLU A 14 8.62 35.88 -7.24
C GLU A 14 8.41 35.09 -8.53
N ASP A 15 8.06 33.80 -8.41
CA ASP A 15 7.73 32.92 -9.55
C ASP A 15 8.84 32.86 -10.61
N SER A 16 10.09 32.80 -10.16
CA SER A 16 11.26 32.88 -11.03
C SER A 16 11.37 31.66 -11.98
N PRO A 17 12.02 31.81 -13.15
CA PRO A 17 12.32 30.68 -14.02
C PRO A 17 13.10 29.55 -13.32
N GLN A 18 13.98 29.90 -12.39
CA GLN A 18 14.75 28.95 -11.58
C GLN A 18 13.84 28.13 -10.65
N THR A 19 12.93 28.80 -9.94
CA THR A 19 11.92 28.19 -9.07
C THR A 19 10.99 27.26 -9.87
N ARG A 20 10.62 27.65 -11.10
CA ARG A 20 9.84 26.81 -12.03
C ARG A 20 10.60 25.58 -12.52
N SER A 21 11.90 25.72 -12.82
CA SER A 21 12.75 24.59 -13.21
C SER A 21 12.88 23.59 -12.06
N LEU A 22 13.10 24.07 -10.82
CA LEU A 22 13.17 23.21 -9.64
C LEU A 22 11.84 22.52 -9.37
N LEU A 23 10.72 23.23 -9.51
CA LEU A 23 9.38 22.64 -9.41
C LEU A 23 9.21 21.48 -10.39
N GLY A 24 9.65 21.64 -11.65
CA GLY A 24 9.58 20.59 -12.66
C GLY A 24 10.33 19.32 -12.24
N VAL A 25 11.49 19.45 -11.59
CA VAL A 25 12.23 18.30 -11.04
C VAL A 25 11.42 17.56 -9.96
N PHE A 26 10.73 18.31 -9.08
CA PHE A 26 9.86 17.70 -8.06
C PHE A 26 8.63 17.02 -8.67
N GLU A 27 8.08 17.58 -9.75
CA GLU A 27 6.99 16.99 -10.52
C GLU A 27 7.41 15.67 -11.18
N GLU A 28 8.60 15.64 -11.79
CA GLU A 28 9.18 14.42 -12.40
C GLU A 28 9.46 13.32 -11.35
N ASP A 29 10.06 13.66 -10.21
CA ASP A 29 10.25 12.71 -9.09
C ASP A 29 8.91 12.20 -8.56
N THR A 30 7.90 13.07 -8.48
CA THR A 30 6.55 12.69 -8.03
C THR A 30 5.87 11.73 -9.01
N ALA A 31 6.04 11.93 -10.31
CA ALA A 31 5.55 10.99 -11.32
C ALA A 31 6.28 9.64 -11.22
N ALA A 32 7.60 9.65 -11.03
CA ALA A 32 8.40 8.45 -10.87
C ALA A 32 7.99 7.63 -9.63
N ILE A 33 7.83 8.28 -8.47
CA ILE A 33 7.41 7.60 -7.23
C ILE A 33 5.98 7.06 -7.35
N SER A 34 5.07 7.78 -8.00
CA SER A 34 3.69 7.32 -8.23
C SER A 34 3.65 6.03 -9.07
N ASN A 35 4.43 6.00 -10.17
CA ASN A 35 4.56 4.82 -11.03
C ASN A 35 5.18 3.63 -10.27
N TYR A 36 6.23 3.88 -9.49
CA TYR A 36 6.88 2.84 -8.70
C TYR A 36 5.95 2.29 -7.61
N CYS A 37 5.29 3.16 -6.83
CA CYS A 37 4.35 2.75 -5.79
C CYS A 37 3.16 1.98 -6.34
N THR A 38 2.70 2.30 -7.55
CA THR A 38 1.64 1.53 -8.22
C THR A 38 2.08 0.10 -8.52
N GLN A 39 3.30 -0.09 -9.03
CA GLN A 39 3.85 -1.43 -9.28
C GLN A 39 4.08 -2.21 -7.98
N LEU A 40 4.62 -1.55 -6.96
CA LEU A 40 4.83 -2.15 -5.65
C LEU A 40 3.50 -2.59 -5.00
N TYR A 41 2.49 -1.72 -5.06
CA TYR A 41 1.13 -2.03 -4.61
C TYR A 41 0.59 -3.28 -5.30
N GLN A 42 0.71 -3.38 -6.63
CA GLN A 42 0.25 -4.56 -7.37
C GLN A 42 0.98 -5.84 -6.96
N ALA A 43 2.29 -5.76 -6.73
CA ALA A 43 3.07 -6.90 -6.26
C ALA A 43 2.62 -7.36 -4.85
N MET A 44 2.44 -6.42 -3.93
CA MET A 44 1.96 -6.69 -2.56
C MET A 44 0.53 -7.24 -2.55
N GLN A 45 -0.35 -6.69 -3.38
CA GLN A 45 -1.72 -7.19 -3.55
C GLN A 45 -1.72 -8.65 -3.99
N ARG A 46 -0.88 -9.02 -4.98
CA ARG A 46 -0.76 -10.40 -5.44
C ARG A 46 -0.27 -11.35 -4.34
N ILE A 47 0.64 -10.90 -3.48
CA ILE A 47 1.09 -11.67 -2.31
C ILE A 47 -0.08 -11.90 -1.35
N TYR A 48 -0.80 -10.83 -1.02
CA TYR A 48 -1.94 -10.89 -0.11
C TYR A 48 -3.06 -11.80 -0.64
N ASP A 49 -3.42 -11.68 -1.92
CA ASP A 49 -4.44 -12.51 -2.55
C ASP A 49 -4.03 -13.99 -2.57
N ALA A 50 -2.77 -14.28 -2.91
CA ALA A 50 -2.25 -15.64 -2.88
C ALA A 50 -2.26 -16.24 -1.46
N GLN A 51 -1.97 -15.44 -0.43
CA GLN A 51 -1.99 -15.88 0.95
C GLN A 51 -3.43 -16.20 1.43
N ASN A 52 -4.42 -15.41 1.00
CA ASN A 52 -5.83 -15.69 1.25
C ASN A 52 -6.28 -16.99 0.56
N GLU A 53 -5.92 -17.18 -0.70
CA GLU A 53 -6.25 -18.38 -1.46
C GLU A 53 -5.61 -19.63 -0.82
N LEU A 54 -4.35 -19.53 -0.38
CA LEU A 54 -3.67 -20.59 0.32
C LEU A 54 -4.38 -20.97 1.63
N SER A 55 -4.84 -19.98 2.41
CA SER A 55 -5.63 -20.23 3.63
C SER A 55 -6.92 -20.99 3.30
N ALA A 56 -7.67 -20.54 2.27
CA ALA A 56 -8.92 -21.16 1.86
C ALA A 56 -8.72 -22.62 1.35
N ALA A 57 -7.71 -22.84 0.50
CA ALA A 57 -7.39 -24.16 -0.03
C ALA A 57 -6.93 -25.13 1.08
N THR A 58 -6.15 -24.65 2.04
CA THR A 58 -5.70 -25.45 3.20
C THR A 58 -6.88 -25.84 4.08
N HIS A 59 -7.80 -24.89 4.37
CA HIS A 59 -9.02 -25.19 5.11
C HIS A 59 -9.90 -26.22 4.40
N LEU A 60 -10.10 -26.06 3.09
CA LEU A 60 -10.86 -27.01 2.27
C LEU A 60 -10.24 -28.41 2.31
N THR A 61 -8.90 -28.50 2.27
CA THR A 61 -8.18 -29.76 2.37
C THR A 61 -8.46 -30.45 3.72
N SER A 62 -8.33 -29.72 4.84
CA SER A 62 -8.69 -30.26 6.17
C SER A 62 -10.13 -30.77 6.20
N ARG A 63 -11.07 -29.99 5.65
CA ARG A 63 -12.48 -30.36 5.61
C ARG A 63 -12.72 -31.64 4.81
N LEU A 64 -12.11 -31.80 3.63
CA LEU A 64 -12.28 -33.00 2.80
C LEU A 64 -11.73 -34.25 3.51
N LEU A 65 -10.63 -34.13 4.25
CA LEU A 65 -10.10 -35.24 5.06
C LEU A 65 -11.09 -35.65 6.16
N LYS A 66 -11.73 -34.69 6.83
CA LYS A 66 -12.78 -34.94 7.84
C LYS A 66 -14.04 -35.58 7.25
N GLU A 67 -14.31 -35.33 5.97
CA GLU A 67 -15.47 -35.86 5.25
C GLU A 67 -15.26 -37.27 4.70
N TYR A 68 -14.03 -37.81 4.73
CA TYR A 68 -13.71 -39.15 4.23
C TYR A 68 -14.62 -40.23 4.83
N ASP A 69 -14.81 -40.23 6.15
CA ASP A 69 -15.63 -41.22 6.86
C ASP A 69 -17.13 -41.15 6.52
N LYS A 70 -17.57 -40.06 5.91
CA LYS A 70 -18.96 -39.89 5.47
C LYS A 70 -19.19 -40.48 4.07
N GLN A 71 -18.11 -40.76 3.34
CA GLN A 71 -18.20 -41.32 2.00
C GLN A 71 -18.45 -42.82 2.06
N ARG A 72 -19.40 -43.29 1.26
CA ARG A 72 -19.67 -44.72 1.12
C ARG A 72 -18.84 -45.29 0.00
N PHE A 73 -17.69 -45.86 0.34
CA PHE A 73 -16.85 -46.56 -0.64
C PHE A 73 -17.34 -48.01 -0.78
N PRO A 74 -17.75 -48.47 -1.98
CA PRO A 74 -18.27 -49.83 -2.16
C PRO A 74 -17.28 -50.95 -1.83
N LEU A 75 -15.98 -50.63 -1.84
CA LEU A 75 -14.87 -51.53 -1.52
C LEU A 75 -14.13 -51.09 -0.25
N GLY A 76 -14.53 -49.98 0.37
CA GLY A 76 -13.95 -49.54 1.63
C GLY A 76 -14.64 -50.33 2.74
N GLY A 77 -13.94 -51.33 3.28
CA GLY A 77 -14.35 -51.91 4.56
C GLY A 77 -14.19 -50.90 5.69
N ASP A 78 -14.47 -51.32 6.92
CA ASP A 78 -14.20 -50.53 8.13
C ASP A 78 -12.68 -50.48 8.40
N ASP A 79 -11.95 -49.66 7.65
CA ASP A 79 -10.52 -49.38 7.87
C ASP A 79 -10.37 -48.25 8.91
N GLU A 80 -10.47 -48.63 10.18
CA GLU A 80 -10.33 -47.72 11.32
C GLU A 80 -8.96 -47.00 11.34
N VAL A 81 -7.91 -47.62 10.79
CA VAL A 81 -6.56 -47.04 10.76
C VAL A 81 -6.52 -45.89 9.76
N MET A 82 -7.07 -46.08 8.56
CA MET A 82 -7.17 -45.02 7.56
C MET A 82 -8.00 -43.85 8.08
N SER A 83 -9.20 -44.10 8.61
CA SER A 83 -10.07 -43.07 9.16
C SER A 83 -9.38 -42.28 10.28
N SER A 84 -8.83 -42.95 11.28
CA SER A 84 -8.14 -42.27 12.40
C SER A 84 -6.91 -41.47 11.95
N THR A 85 -6.14 -41.96 10.97
CA THR A 85 -4.98 -41.26 10.41
C THR A 85 -5.39 -39.99 9.66
N LEU A 86 -6.43 -40.06 8.81
CA LEU A 86 -6.94 -38.90 8.08
C LEU A 86 -7.52 -37.85 9.03
N GLN A 87 -8.18 -38.28 10.12
CA GLN A 87 -8.63 -37.36 11.17
C GLN A 87 -7.46 -36.66 11.86
N GLN A 88 -6.34 -37.34 12.13
CA GLN A 88 -5.14 -36.72 12.68
C GLN A 88 -4.53 -35.69 11.71
N PHE A 89 -4.35 -36.04 10.43
CA PHE A 89 -3.87 -35.10 9.42
C PHE A 89 -4.78 -33.89 9.28
N SER A 90 -6.09 -34.10 9.33
CA SER A 90 -7.06 -33.00 9.21
C SER A 90 -6.87 -31.95 10.30
N LYS A 91 -6.53 -32.35 11.54
CA LYS A 91 -6.30 -31.43 12.67
C LYS A 91 -5.09 -30.54 12.41
N VAL A 92 -3.96 -31.14 12.05
CA VAL A 92 -2.72 -30.41 11.77
C VAL A 92 -2.91 -29.43 10.59
N ILE A 93 -3.62 -29.85 9.54
CA ILE A 93 -3.90 -28.99 8.38
C ILE A 93 -4.87 -27.85 8.74
N ASP A 94 -5.82 -28.06 9.65
CA ASP A 94 -6.73 -27.01 10.13
C ASP A 94 -6.00 -25.95 10.96
N GLU A 95 -5.03 -26.38 11.78
CA GLU A 95 -4.14 -25.47 12.51
C GLU A 95 -3.26 -24.66 11.55
N LEU A 96 -2.67 -25.31 10.53
CA LEU A 96 -1.90 -24.61 9.49
C LEU A 96 -2.76 -23.59 8.74
N SER A 97 -4.00 -23.96 8.40
CA SER A 97 -4.97 -23.04 7.81
C SER A 97 -5.23 -21.82 8.69
N SER A 98 -5.31 -22.02 10.01
CA SER A 98 -5.49 -20.95 10.98
C SER A 98 -4.27 -20.02 11.03
N CYS A 99 -3.05 -20.57 10.97
CA CYS A 99 -1.83 -19.76 10.84
C CYS A 99 -1.85 -18.90 9.56
N HIS A 100 -2.29 -19.48 8.42
CA HIS A 100 -2.42 -18.73 7.17
C HIS A 100 -3.47 -17.61 7.25
N ALA A 101 -4.59 -17.83 7.95
CA ALA A 101 -5.62 -16.81 8.15
C ALA A 101 -5.13 -15.64 9.04
N VAL A 102 -4.35 -15.94 10.08
CA VAL A 102 -3.69 -14.91 10.90
C VAL A 102 -2.68 -14.12 10.08
N LEU A 103 -1.85 -14.79 9.28
CA LEU A 103 -0.90 -14.13 8.39
C LEU A 103 -1.62 -13.21 7.38
N SER A 104 -2.71 -13.68 6.76
CA SER A 104 -3.54 -12.84 5.89
C SER A 104 -4.00 -11.56 6.57
N THR A 105 -4.53 -11.67 7.79
CA THR A 105 -4.96 -10.48 8.57
C THR A 105 -3.80 -9.50 8.79
N GLN A 106 -2.63 -10.01 9.19
CA GLN A 106 -1.45 -9.16 9.39
C GLN A 106 -0.96 -8.51 8.08
N LEU A 107 -1.01 -9.21 6.95
CA LEU A 107 -0.70 -8.64 5.64
C LEU A 107 -1.71 -7.54 5.24
N ALA A 108 -2.99 -7.70 5.56
CA ALA A 108 -3.98 -6.67 5.32
C ALA A 108 -3.65 -5.38 6.10
N ASP A 109 -3.39 -5.52 7.41
CA ASP A 109 -3.24 -4.37 8.32
C ASP A 109 -1.86 -3.71 8.23
N ALA A 110 -0.80 -4.50 8.13
CA ALA A 110 0.58 -3.99 8.24
C ALA A 110 1.28 -3.79 6.89
N MET A 111 0.78 -4.41 5.81
CA MET A 111 1.35 -4.26 4.47
C MET A 111 0.38 -3.54 3.53
N MET A 112 -0.84 -4.05 3.35
CA MET A 112 -1.78 -3.53 2.36
C MET A 112 -2.38 -2.18 2.76
N PHE A 113 -2.76 -1.99 4.02
CA PHE A 113 -3.36 -0.74 4.49
C PHE A 113 -2.43 0.47 4.31
N PRO A 114 -1.16 0.47 4.76
CA PRO A 114 -0.27 1.62 4.60
C PRO A 114 -0.01 1.99 3.13
N ILE A 115 0.23 1.00 2.26
CA ILE A 115 0.51 1.28 0.84
C ILE A 115 -0.75 1.73 0.08
N THR A 116 -1.94 1.21 0.46
CA THR A 116 -3.22 1.69 -0.08
C THR A 116 -3.49 3.11 0.37
N GLN A 117 -3.25 3.43 1.65
CA GLN A 117 -3.41 4.77 2.19
C GLN A 117 -2.51 5.77 1.43
N PHE A 118 -1.24 5.43 1.22
CA PHE A 118 -0.33 6.30 0.48
C PHE A 118 -0.80 6.52 -0.97
N LYS A 119 -1.18 5.43 -1.65
CA LYS A 119 -1.65 5.48 -3.04
C LYS A 119 -2.96 6.26 -3.21
N GLU A 120 -3.92 6.07 -2.32
CA GLU A 120 -5.27 6.62 -2.49
C GLU A 120 -5.48 7.97 -1.82
N ARG A 121 -4.67 8.33 -0.83
CA ARG A 121 -4.78 9.60 -0.10
C ARG A 121 -3.65 10.54 -0.50
N ASP A 122 -2.41 10.15 -0.24
CA ASP A 122 -1.28 11.06 -0.36
C ASP A 122 -0.95 11.40 -1.81
N LEU A 123 -1.00 10.41 -2.73
CA LEU A 123 -0.81 10.67 -4.15
C LEU A 123 -2.01 11.40 -4.78
N LYS A 124 -3.25 11.10 -4.36
CA LYS A 124 -4.45 11.83 -4.87
C LYS A 124 -4.52 13.27 -4.38
N ASP A 125 -4.04 13.57 -3.18
CA ASP A 125 -3.95 14.94 -2.67
C ASP A 125 -2.97 15.75 -3.54
N HIS A 126 -1.85 15.15 -3.95
CA HIS A 126 -0.96 15.74 -4.95
C HIS A 126 -1.67 15.96 -6.30
N ASP A 127 -2.36 14.95 -6.83
CA ASP A 127 -3.11 15.06 -8.09
C ASP A 127 -4.17 16.16 -8.04
N THR A 128 -4.78 16.37 -6.88
CA THR A 128 -5.73 17.47 -6.66
C THR A 128 -5.01 18.82 -6.66
N ALA A 129 -3.84 18.92 -6.03
CA ALA A 129 -3.05 20.14 -5.98
C ALA A 129 -2.51 20.55 -7.36
N ILE A 130 -1.94 19.60 -8.13
CA ILE A 130 -1.45 19.85 -9.50
C ILE A 130 -2.59 20.25 -10.45
N ASN A 131 -3.78 19.65 -10.31
CA ASN A 131 -4.96 20.03 -11.09
C ASN A 131 -5.42 21.47 -10.78
N ARG A 132 -5.40 21.88 -9.51
CA ARG A 132 -5.70 23.27 -9.12
C ARG A 132 -4.67 24.25 -9.68
N TYR A 133 -3.39 23.90 -9.57
CA TYR A 133 -2.28 24.70 -10.08
C TYR A 133 -2.35 24.86 -11.62
N SER A 134 -2.51 23.76 -12.34
CA SER A 134 -2.58 23.73 -13.82
C SER A 134 -3.72 24.59 -14.38
N ARG A 135 -4.86 24.66 -13.70
CA ARG A 135 -6.00 25.51 -14.10
C ARG A 135 -5.68 27.01 -13.97
N LEU A 136 -4.89 27.40 -12.97
CA LEU A 136 -4.49 28.79 -12.80
C LEU A 136 -3.35 29.18 -13.75
N SER A 137 -2.39 28.29 -13.98
CA SER A 137 -1.25 28.54 -14.87
C SER A 137 -1.65 28.73 -16.34
N LYS A 138 -2.81 28.21 -16.78
CA LYS A 138 -3.31 28.36 -18.17
C LYS A 138 -3.99 29.71 -18.44
N ARG A 139 -4.23 30.53 -17.42
CA ARG A 139 -4.86 31.86 -17.57
C ARG A 139 -3.79 32.87 -18.01
N LYS A 140 -3.46 32.83 -19.31
CA LYS A 140 -2.54 33.76 -19.98
C LYS A 140 -3.15 35.17 -19.98
N ASP A 141 -2.36 36.18 -19.59
CA ASP A 141 -2.76 37.59 -19.52
C ASP A 141 -3.45 38.08 -20.81
N ASN A 142 -4.56 38.80 -20.65
CA ASN A 142 -5.25 39.49 -21.74
C ASN A 142 -5.10 41.00 -21.48
N ASP A 143 -4.22 41.65 -22.26
CA ASP A 143 -3.66 43.00 -22.05
C ASP A 143 -4.63 44.20 -22.19
N LYS A 144 -5.94 44.06 -21.96
CA LYS A 144 -6.91 45.07 -22.44
C LYS A 144 -7.96 45.66 -21.51
N VAL A 145 -7.76 45.65 -20.19
CA VAL A 145 -8.53 46.55 -19.29
C VAL A 145 -7.58 47.04 -18.21
N ARG A 146 -7.49 48.34 -17.92
CA ARG A 146 -6.52 48.91 -16.97
C ARG A 146 -7.16 50.06 -16.19
N ALA A 147 -8.16 49.72 -15.38
CA ALA A 147 -8.64 50.54 -14.25
C ALA A 147 -9.49 49.70 -13.28
N GLU A 148 -10.43 48.89 -13.80
CA GLU A 148 -11.14 47.83 -13.05
C GLU A 148 -10.25 46.58 -12.79
N VAL A 149 -9.07 46.56 -13.42
CA VAL A 149 -8.14 45.43 -13.45
C VAL A 149 -7.17 45.37 -12.28
N VAL A 150 -7.05 46.40 -11.45
CA VAL A 150 -6.14 46.35 -10.29
C VAL A 150 -6.66 45.37 -9.23
N GLU A 151 -7.97 45.40 -8.94
CA GLU A 151 -8.59 44.47 -7.99
C GLU A 151 -8.64 43.04 -8.53
N ASP A 152 -8.94 42.88 -9.82
CA ASP A 152 -8.90 41.58 -10.49
C ASP A 152 -7.48 40.99 -10.60
N VAL A 153 -6.46 41.81 -10.89
CA VAL A 153 -5.05 41.38 -10.87
C VAL A 153 -4.60 41.05 -9.46
N TYR A 154 -4.99 41.85 -8.47
CA TYR A 154 -4.69 41.60 -7.07
C TYR A 154 -5.28 40.27 -6.59
N THR A 155 -6.58 40.05 -6.83
CA THR A 155 -7.28 38.82 -6.43
C THR A 155 -6.75 37.60 -7.18
N SER A 156 -6.43 37.74 -8.48
CA SER A 156 -5.80 36.68 -9.29
C SER A 156 -4.41 36.32 -8.78
N ARG A 157 -3.53 37.31 -8.55
CA ARG A 157 -2.16 37.10 -8.05
C ARG A 157 -2.16 36.52 -6.64
N LYS A 158 -3.06 36.98 -5.77
CA LYS A 158 -3.25 36.41 -4.42
C LYS A 158 -3.66 34.94 -4.49
N LYS A 159 -4.61 34.60 -5.37
CA LYS A 159 -5.06 33.21 -5.57
C LYS A 159 -3.97 32.32 -6.17
N GLN A 160 -3.21 32.82 -7.13
CA GLN A 160 -2.08 32.12 -7.74
C GLN A 160 -1.01 31.82 -6.69
N HIS A 161 -0.57 32.83 -5.94
CA HIS A 161 0.43 32.68 -4.89
C HIS A 161 -0.01 31.67 -3.81
N GLN A 162 -1.24 31.77 -3.32
CA GLN A 162 -1.79 30.80 -2.36
C GLN A 162 -1.80 29.38 -2.93
N THR A 163 -2.19 29.21 -4.19
CA THR A 163 -2.24 27.88 -4.82
C THR A 163 -0.84 27.29 -5.00
N MET A 164 0.13 28.12 -5.41
CA MET A 164 1.53 27.71 -5.54
C MET A 164 2.16 27.35 -4.20
N MET A 165 1.88 28.13 -3.15
CA MET A 165 2.29 27.83 -1.77
C MET A 165 1.75 26.48 -1.29
N HIS A 166 0.46 26.21 -1.51
CA HIS A 166 -0.14 24.92 -1.16
C HIS A 166 0.49 23.78 -1.96
N TYR A 167 0.80 24.00 -3.24
CA TYR A 167 1.40 22.99 -4.08
C TYR A 167 2.82 22.63 -3.64
N PHE A 168 3.65 23.63 -3.36
CA PHE A 168 5.00 23.43 -2.84
C PHE A 168 4.97 22.72 -1.49
N CYS A 169 4.03 23.09 -0.61
CA CYS A 169 3.83 22.42 0.67
C CYS A 169 3.45 20.94 0.50
N ALA A 170 2.59 20.61 -0.46
CA ALA A 170 2.20 19.24 -0.77
C ALA A 170 3.39 18.41 -1.27
N LEU A 171 4.16 18.94 -2.23
CA LEU A 171 5.37 18.29 -2.77
C LEU A 171 6.43 18.08 -1.68
N ASN A 172 6.69 19.11 -0.86
CA ASN A 172 7.60 19.01 0.27
C ASN A 172 7.16 17.94 1.25
N THR A 173 5.87 17.89 1.59
CA THR A 173 5.30 16.87 2.48
C THR A 173 5.46 15.47 1.88
N LEU A 174 5.25 15.32 0.57
CA LEU A 174 5.40 14.05 -0.14
C LEU A 174 6.84 13.50 -0.07
N GLN A 175 7.86 14.37 -0.11
CA GLN A 175 9.27 13.96 0.03
C GLN A 175 9.55 13.25 1.37
N TYR A 176 8.85 13.64 2.45
CA TYR A 176 8.94 12.93 3.73
C TYR A 176 8.10 11.66 3.71
N LYS A 177 6.85 11.76 3.27
CA LYS A 177 5.90 10.63 3.29
C LYS A 177 6.36 9.45 2.45
N LYS A 178 7.00 9.69 1.28
CA LYS A 178 7.46 8.61 0.39
C LYS A 178 8.44 7.65 1.08
N LYS A 179 9.27 8.13 2.00
CA LYS A 179 10.22 7.27 2.73
C LYS A 179 9.50 6.34 3.68
N THR A 180 8.63 6.89 4.52
CA THR A 180 7.85 6.10 5.48
C THR A 180 6.92 5.13 4.76
N ALA A 181 6.21 5.60 3.74
CA ALA A 181 5.24 4.81 2.98
C ALA A 181 5.86 3.61 2.23
N LEU A 182 7.16 3.65 1.91
CA LEU A 182 7.86 2.51 1.31
C LEU A 182 8.40 1.54 2.36
N LEU A 183 8.89 2.04 3.49
CA LEU A 183 9.53 1.20 4.52
C LEU A 183 8.52 0.51 5.43
N GLU A 184 7.44 1.20 5.80
CA GLU A 184 6.40 0.69 6.69
C GLU A 184 5.76 -0.62 6.20
N PRO A 185 5.26 -0.74 4.95
CA PRO A 185 4.66 -1.99 4.49
C PRO A 185 5.66 -3.15 4.36
N LEU A 186 6.94 -2.85 4.07
CA LEU A 186 8.00 -3.87 4.03
C LEU A 186 8.34 -4.39 5.43
N LEU A 187 8.41 -3.49 6.41
CA LEU A 187 8.62 -3.87 7.81
C LEU A 187 7.44 -4.71 8.33
N GLY A 188 6.20 -4.28 8.04
CA GLY A 188 4.99 -5.02 8.37
C GLY A 188 4.96 -6.42 7.76
N TYR A 189 5.31 -6.53 6.47
CA TYR A 189 5.47 -7.81 5.79
C TYR A 189 6.51 -8.72 6.47
N MET A 190 7.71 -8.21 6.74
CA MET A 190 8.78 -9.00 7.37
C MET A 190 8.37 -9.49 8.76
N GLN A 191 7.77 -8.62 9.57
CA GLN A 191 7.30 -8.99 10.90
C GLN A 191 6.22 -10.08 10.81
N ALA A 192 5.26 -9.93 9.90
CA ALA A 192 4.20 -10.92 9.72
C ALA A 192 4.74 -12.30 9.33
N GLN A 193 5.71 -12.34 8.41
CA GLN A 193 6.37 -13.59 8.00
C GLN A 193 7.14 -14.26 9.14
N VAL A 194 7.88 -13.48 9.93
CA VAL A 194 8.61 -14.01 11.10
C VAL A 194 7.64 -14.61 12.12
N CYS A 195 6.54 -13.91 12.42
CA CYS A 195 5.50 -14.39 13.32
C CYS A 195 4.85 -15.69 12.82
N ALA A 196 4.51 -15.77 11.53
CA ALA A 196 3.91 -16.96 10.94
C ALA A 196 4.85 -18.17 10.99
N ASN A 197 6.14 -17.98 10.66
CA ASN A 197 7.13 -19.06 10.71
C ASN A 197 7.36 -19.55 12.14
N ALA A 198 7.42 -18.64 13.13
CA ALA A 198 7.54 -19.02 14.54
C ALA A 198 6.34 -19.87 15.01
N LEU A 199 5.11 -19.49 14.64
CA LEU A 199 3.89 -20.25 14.96
C LEU A 199 3.91 -21.65 14.33
N THR A 200 4.39 -21.75 13.10
CA THR A 200 4.47 -23.02 12.36
C THR A 200 5.51 -23.95 12.99
N LEU A 201 6.68 -23.41 13.39
CA LEU A 201 7.72 -24.16 14.11
C LEU A 201 7.23 -24.66 15.48
N THR A 202 6.46 -23.85 16.22
CA THR A 202 5.88 -24.30 17.49
C THR A 202 4.85 -25.41 17.31
N CYS A 203 4.04 -25.38 16.24
CA CYS A 203 3.13 -26.49 15.92
C CYS A 203 3.93 -27.75 15.56
N PHE A 204 4.97 -27.64 14.74
CA PHE A 204 5.79 -28.79 14.35
C PHE A 204 6.48 -29.46 15.54
N HIS A 205 7.00 -28.66 16.48
CA HIS A 205 7.65 -29.19 17.68
C HIS A 205 6.69 -29.86 18.66
N MET A 206 5.41 -29.45 18.68
CA MET A 206 4.39 -30.04 19.54
C MET A 206 3.91 -31.40 19.02
N TYR A 207 3.89 -31.61 17.71
CA TYR A 207 3.39 -32.83 17.06
C TYR A 207 4.48 -33.83 16.63
N CYS A 208 5.75 -33.43 16.58
CA CYS A 208 6.90 -34.31 16.42
C CYS A 208 7.91 -34.06 17.56
N PRO A 209 7.73 -34.66 18.75
CA PRO A 209 8.84 -34.75 19.70
C PRO A 209 9.93 -35.58 19.02
N LEU A 210 11.07 -34.94 18.74
CA LEU A 210 12.30 -35.65 18.39
C LEU A 210 12.77 -36.36 19.68
N ASP A 211 12.45 -37.65 19.79
CA ASP A 211 13.14 -38.57 20.70
C ASP A 211 14.50 -38.99 20.12
#